data_AF-A0A7L0JLL6-F1
#
_entry.id   AF-A0A7L0JLL6-F1
#
_cell.length_a   1.000
_cell.length_b   1.000
_cell.length_c   1.000
_cell.angle_alpha   90.00
_cell.angle_beta   90.00
_cell.angle_gamma   90.00
#
_symmetry.space_group_name_H-M   'P 1'
#
loop_
_entity.id
_entity.type
_entity.pdbx_description
1 polymer ?
#
loop_
_entity_poly.entity_id
_entity_poly.type
_entity_poly.pdbx_seq_one_letter_code
_entity_poly.pdbx_strand_id
1 'polypeptide(L)'
;FIPWKKLYHRYLMKEEMALRRVEQVLQDFAITKEHEGCVLGLIRCVSAIPTSWKVDPSAVLQCLRSHHLFSKAEVCVASKLPHLHSRTGPENTWAIIAAMVLFSDGVRDIQKLMACLQRPCSTLAIVDVTETLYCIATLLYAMREKNIAITNRIHYNIFYCLYLMENASVTTPQMVQEETLSLSEVKLTHEQQRILSHKIERGQIVKIMAFAGTGKTSTLAKYAEKFADLSFLYVTFNKAVAERGKYIFPRNVTCKTFHSLAFGSVGKYYKEKGKLNFSKLSAYSVSFLIQNREGQSLFIRGKTVSQTLENFFASSDEEICEEHTPIWFKNTHGERKLVSQVEKEINVEEAKEIWRNMKNLDGDVEKKYKITCDGYLKLWQLSKPQLSGYDAIFVDEAQDCTPAIVDIVLSQTCGVILVGDPHQQIYSFRGAVNTLYTVPHTHIYYLTQSFRFGPEIAYVGATVLDVCKSIRNKTLVGG
;
A
#
# COMPACT_ATOMS: atom_id res chain seq x y z
N PHE A 1 19.61 19.56 -15.72
CA PHE A 1 19.04 19.92 -14.40
C PHE A 1 17.57 20.28 -14.62
N ILE A 2 16.64 19.75 -13.82
CA ILE A 2 15.17 19.86 -14.03
C ILE A 2 14.56 20.59 -12.80
N PRO A 3 14.59 21.94 -12.76
CA PRO A 3 14.15 22.75 -11.62
C PRO A 3 12.74 22.45 -11.10
N TRP A 4 11.75 22.34 -11.98
CA TRP A 4 10.35 22.08 -11.61
C TRP A 4 10.16 20.69 -11.07
N LYS A 5 10.88 19.67 -11.57
CA LYS A 5 10.90 18.34 -10.94
C LYS A 5 11.37 18.42 -9.49
N LYS A 6 12.47 19.15 -9.25
CA LYS A 6 13.00 19.34 -7.89
C LYS A 6 12.00 20.08 -7.00
N LEU A 7 11.37 21.14 -7.53
CA LEU A 7 10.37 21.91 -6.80
C LEU A 7 9.13 21.05 -6.45
N TYR A 8 8.63 20.27 -7.41
CA TYR A 8 7.50 19.36 -7.24
C TYR A 8 7.73 18.39 -6.07
N HIS A 9 8.85 17.66 -6.08
CA HIS A 9 9.15 16.71 -5.01
C HIS A 9 9.33 17.38 -3.64
N ARG A 10 9.98 18.55 -3.58
CA ARG A 10 10.13 19.31 -2.34
C ARG A 10 8.80 19.85 -1.81
N TYR A 11 7.91 20.26 -2.72
CA TYR A 11 6.56 20.70 -2.37
C TYR A 11 5.73 19.54 -1.80
N LEU A 12 5.81 18.35 -2.40
CA LEU A 12 5.16 17.13 -1.87
C LEU A 12 5.69 16.76 -0.48
N MET A 13 6.99 16.98 -0.23
CA MET A 13 7.61 16.78 1.08
C MET A 13 7.33 17.92 2.08
N LYS A 14 6.52 18.91 1.72
CA LYS A 14 6.17 20.07 2.55
C LYS A 14 7.40 20.87 3.02
N GLU A 15 8.45 20.94 2.21
CA GLU A 15 9.63 21.78 2.49
C GLU A 15 9.23 23.26 2.47
N GLU A 16 9.54 23.99 3.55
CA GLU A 16 9.07 25.36 3.75
C GLU A 16 9.43 26.32 2.59
N MET A 17 10.67 26.24 2.09
CA MET A 17 11.11 27.07 0.97
C MET A 17 10.34 26.76 -0.31
N ALA A 18 10.00 25.48 -0.55
CA ALA A 18 9.23 25.07 -1.72
C ALA A 18 7.77 25.54 -1.62
N LEU A 19 7.18 25.44 -0.43
CA LEU A 19 5.83 25.96 -0.16
C LEU A 19 5.75 27.47 -0.44
N ARG A 20 6.67 28.26 0.13
CA ARG A 20 6.74 29.72 -0.10
C ARG A 20 6.95 30.08 -1.56
N ARG A 21 7.84 29.38 -2.25
CA ARG A 21 8.12 29.61 -3.68
C ARG A 21 6.89 29.32 -4.55
N VAL A 22 6.19 28.21 -4.31
CA VAL A 22 4.97 27.88 -5.06
C VAL A 22 3.86 28.88 -4.73
N GLU A 23 3.72 29.31 -3.47
CA GLU A 23 2.76 30.36 -3.10
C GLU A 23 3.00 31.66 -3.87
N GLN A 24 4.26 32.10 -3.96
CA GLN A 24 4.62 33.29 -4.72
C GLN A 24 4.24 33.16 -6.19
N VAL A 25 4.53 32.00 -6.81
CA VAL A 25 4.12 31.74 -8.21
C VAL A 25 2.60 31.79 -8.37
N LEU A 26 1.84 31.22 -7.43
CA LEU A 26 0.38 31.28 -7.50
C LEU A 26 -0.13 32.73 -7.44
N GLN A 27 0.49 33.59 -6.62
CA GLN A 27 0.15 35.01 -6.51
C GLN A 27 0.52 35.79 -7.77
N ASP A 28 1.76 35.63 -8.25
CA ASP A 28 2.30 36.34 -9.43
C ASP A 28 1.44 36.11 -10.69
N PHE A 29 0.82 34.93 -10.81
CA PHE A 29 -0.01 34.55 -11.95
C PHE A 29 -1.53 34.60 -11.69
N ALA A 30 -1.95 35.12 -10.54
CA ALA A 30 -3.34 35.20 -10.10
C ALA A 30 -4.07 33.84 -10.09
N ILE A 31 -3.39 32.78 -9.66
CA ILE A 31 -3.93 31.43 -9.48
C ILE A 31 -4.46 31.30 -8.05
N THR A 32 -5.54 32.02 -7.75
CA THR A 32 -6.20 32.00 -6.44
C THR A 32 -7.66 31.58 -6.56
N LYS A 33 -8.30 31.22 -5.44
CA LYS A 33 -9.68 30.73 -5.42
C LYS A 33 -10.68 31.82 -5.80
N GLU A 34 -10.35 33.07 -5.50
CA GLU A 34 -11.20 34.25 -5.72
C GLU A 34 -11.18 34.70 -7.19
N HIS A 35 -10.19 34.26 -7.96
CA HIS A 35 -10.02 34.69 -9.34
C HIS A 35 -10.66 33.69 -10.31
N GLU A 36 -11.72 34.11 -11.01
CA GLU A 36 -12.42 33.28 -12.02
C GLU A 36 -11.48 32.79 -13.14
N GLY A 37 -10.40 33.53 -13.43
CA GLY A 37 -9.40 33.20 -14.43
C GLY A 37 -8.22 32.33 -13.94
N CYS A 38 -8.32 31.66 -12.77
CA CYS A 38 -7.19 30.94 -12.18
C CYS A 38 -6.54 29.89 -13.10
N VAL A 39 -7.33 29.18 -13.91
CA VAL A 39 -6.82 28.20 -14.90
C VAL A 39 -6.06 28.91 -16.04
N LEU A 40 -6.46 30.12 -16.44
CA LEU A 40 -5.71 30.93 -17.40
C LEU A 40 -4.40 31.43 -16.78
N GLY A 41 -4.39 31.70 -15.47
CA GLY A 41 -3.17 31.97 -14.70
C GLY A 41 -2.15 30.84 -14.81
N LEU A 42 -2.59 29.59 -14.70
CA LEU A 42 -1.73 28.41 -14.91
C LEU A 42 -1.14 28.40 -16.32
N ILE A 43 -1.95 28.63 -17.36
CA ILE A 43 -1.45 28.67 -18.75
C ILE A 43 -0.42 29.78 -18.93
N ARG A 44 -0.65 30.98 -18.36
CA ARG A 44 0.31 32.09 -18.38
C ARG A 44 1.62 31.75 -17.67
N CYS A 45 1.55 31.05 -16.54
CA CYS A 45 2.73 30.59 -15.81
C CYS A 45 3.55 29.61 -16.65
N VAL A 46 2.91 28.67 -17.33
CA VAL A 46 3.58 27.69 -18.18
C VAL A 46 4.17 28.34 -19.43
N SER A 47 3.48 29.32 -20.03
CA SER A 47 4.02 30.05 -21.19
C SER A 47 5.25 30.89 -20.88
N ALA A 48 5.46 31.25 -19.60
CA ALA A 48 6.61 32.02 -19.15
C ALA A 48 7.86 31.15 -18.85
N ILE A 49 7.78 29.82 -19.04
CA ILE A 49 8.92 28.93 -18.80
C ILE A 49 10.04 29.24 -19.82
N PRO A 50 11.29 29.45 -19.37
CA PRO A 50 12.42 29.66 -20.26
C PRO A 50 12.58 28.49 -21.23
N THR A 51 12.62 28.78 -22.52
CA THR A 51 12.80 27.78 -23.57
C THR A 51 14.20 27.87 -24.15
N SER A 52 14.82 26.74 -24.45
CA SER A 52 16.12 26.69 -25.12
C SER A 52 16.07 27.44 -26.46
N TRP A 53 17.11 28.22 -26.76
CA TRP A 53 17.20 29.01 -28.00
C TRP A 53 17.20 28.18 -29.30
N LYS A 54 17.33 26.85 -29.19
CA LYS A 54 17.33 25.90 -30.32
C LYS A 54 15.94 25.40 -30.72
N VAL A 55 14.89 25.78 -30.00
CA VAL A 55 13.52 25.33 -30.29
C VAL A 55 12.91 26.18 -31.39
N ASP A 56 12.44 25.53 -32.46
CA ASP A 56 11.61 26.11 -33.51
C ASP A 56 10.11 25.90 -33.16
N PRO A 57 9.40 26.97 -32.73
CA PRO A 57 7.98 26.88 -32.37
C PRO A 57 7.10 26.38 -33.52
N SER A 58 7.41 26.75 -34.77
CA SER A 58 6.59 26.40 -35.93
C SER A 58 6.64 24.89 -36.21
N ALA A 59 7.84 24.31 -36.13
CA ALA A 59 8.04 22.87 -36.28
C ALA A 59 7.30 22.08 -35.18
N VAL A 60 7.38 22.53 -33.93
CA VAL A 60 6.66 21.91 -32.80
C VAL A 60 5.15 21.94 -33.02
N LEU A 61 4.58 23.11 -33.34
CA LEU A 61 3.15 23.26 -33.61
C LEU A 61 2.71 22.36 -34.77
N GLN A 62 3.52 22.20 -35.81
CA GLN A 62 3.24 21.30 -36.91
C GLN A 62 3.20 19.83 -36.47
N CYS A 63 4.11 19.38 -35.61
CA CYS A 63 4.05 18.02 -35.06
C CYS A 63 2.77 17.82 -34.19
N LEU A 64 2.31 18.86 -33.49
CA LEU A 64 1.10 18.84 -32.66
C LEU A 64 -0.23 18.81 -33.44
N ARG A 65 -0.27 19.31 -34.69
CA ARG A 65 -1.51 19.34 -35.51
C ARG A 65 -2.20 18.00 -35.68
N SER A 66 -1.44 16.90 -35.62
CA SER A 66 -1.99 15.55 -35.70
C SER A 66 -2.71 15.08 -34.44
N HIS A 67 -2.60 15.83 -33.34
CA HIS A 67 -3.28 15.52 -32.09
C HIS A 67 -4.70 16.07 -32.07
N HIS A 68 -5.68 15.23 -31.74
CA HIS A 68 -7.10 15.59 -31.75
C HIS A 68 -7.50 16.79 -30.87
N LEU A 69 -6.77 17.08 -29.79
CA LEU A 69 -7.00 18.25 -28.92
C LEU A 69 -6.38 19.55 -29.43
N PHE A 70 -5.49 19.50 -30.43
CA PHE A 70 -4.71 20.66 -30.87
C PHE A 70 -5.60 21.83 -31.31
N SER A 71 -6.54 21.58 -32.23
CA SER A 71 -7.42 22.63 -32.77
C SER A 71 -8.26 23.31 -31.67
N LYS A 72 -8.77 22.54 -30.71
CA LYS A 72 -9.53 23.08 -29.57
C LYS A 72 -8.65 23.95 -28.67
N ALA A 73 -7.43 23.50 -28.38
CA ALA A 73 -6.47 24.23 -27.56
C ALA A 73 -6.01 25.53 -28.22
N GLU A 74 -5.71 25.50 -29.52
CA GLU A 74 -5.30 26.67 -30.31
C GLU A 74 -6.38 27.76 -30.31
N VAL A 75 -7.63 27.39 -30.61
CA VAL A 75 -8.76 28.34 -30.59
C VAL A 75 -8.99 28.91 -29.19
N CYS A 76 -8.88 28.08 -28.15
CA CYS A 76 -9.03 28.52 -26.77
C CYS A 76 -7.96 29.56 -26.39
N VAL A 77 -6.68 29.28 -26.67
CA VAL A 77 -5.57 30.19 -26.38
C VAL A 77 -5.73 31.49 -27.17
N ALA A 78 -6.06 31.42 -28.46
CA ALA A 78 -6.28 32.61 -29.28
C ALA A 78 -7.42 33.50 -28.75
N SER A 79 -8.52 32.88 -28.29
CA SER A 79 -9.69 33.60 -27.77
C SER A 79 -9.45 34.19 -26.37
N LYS A 80 -8.81 33.44 -25.46
CA LYS A 80 -8.70 33.81 -24.04
C LYS A 80 -7.39 34.51 -23.68
N LEU A 81 -6.34 34.36 -24.50
CA LEU A 81 -5.01 34.95 -24.31
C LEU A 81 -4.51 35.59 -25.63
N PRO A 82 -5.23 36.60 -26.17
CA PRO A 82 -4.93 37.17 -27.49
C PRO A 82 -3.53 37.81 -27.59
N HIS A 83 -2.96 38.25 -26.46
CA HIS A 83 -1.60 38.78 -26.39
C HIS A 83 -0.50 37.75 -26.70
N LEU A 84 -0.80 36.45 -26.58
CA LEU A 84 0.11 35.37 -26.96
C LEU A 84 -0.02 34.99 -28.44
N HIS A 85 -1.16 35.25 -29.06
CA HIS A 85 -1.41 34.87 -30.47
C HIS A 85 -0.61 35.74 -31.46
N SER A 86 -0.35 37.01 -31.12
CA SER A 86 0.49 37.90 -31.93
C SER A 86 1.99 37.54 -31.87
N ARG A 87 2.39 36.66 -30.94
CA ARG A 87 3.76 36.19 -30.77
C ARG A 87 3.88 34.79 -31.37
N THR A 88 4.53 34.64 -32.53
CA THR A 88 4.95 33.34 -33.10
C THR A 88 6.09 32.67 -32.30
N GLY A 89 6.23 33.04 -31.03
CA GLY A 89 7.31 32.61 -30.15
C GLY A 89 6.99 31.32 -29.38
N PRO A 90 7.96 30.84 -28.59
CA PRO A 90 7.81 29.64 -27.77
C PRO A 90 6.68 29.76 -26.72
N GLU A 91 6.37 30.98 -26.27
CA GLU A 91 5.30 31.25 -25.29
C GLU A 91 3.93 30.72 -25.73
N ASN A 92 3.56 30.97 -27.00
CA ASN A 92 2.29 30.49 -27.56
C ASN A 92 2.26 28.97 -27.67
N THR A 93 3.40 28.35 -28.02
CA THR A 93 3.52 26.89 -28.11
C THR A 93 3.29 26.23 -26.75
N TRP A 94 3.91 26.76 -25.69
CA TRP A 94 3.70 26.26 -24.33
C TRP A 94 2.30 26.51 -23.82
N ALA A 95 1.67 27.65 -24.16
CA ALA A 95 0.29 27.90 -23.82
C ALA A 95 -0.67 26.87 -24.45
N ILE A 96 -0.45 26.52 -25.73
CA ILE A 96 -1.22 25.49 -26.43
C ILE A 96 -0.98 24.11 -25.79
N ILE A 97 0.27 23.74 -25.49
CA ILE A 97 0.60 22.48 -24.80
C ILE A 97 -0.10 22.41 -23.43
N ALA A 98 -0.05 23.49 -22.64
CA ALA A 98 -0.72 23.56 -21.35
C ALA A 98 -2.24 23.39 -21.49
N ALA A 99 -2.86 24.07 -22.47
CA ALA A 99 -4.29 23.91 -22.75
C ALA A 99 -4.65 22.48 -23.20
N MET A 100 -3.82 21.85 -24.04
CA MET A 100 -4.02 20.45 -24.45
C MET A 100 -3.95 19.49 -23.25
N VAL A 101 -3.03 19.71 -22.30
CA VAL A 101 -2.95 18.93 -21.07
C VAL A 101 -4.19 19.14 -20.19
N LEU A 102 -4.64 20.38 -20.03
CA LEU A 102 -5.85 20.70 -19.27
C LEU A 102 -7.14 20.12 -19.90
N PHE A 103 -7.16 19.95 -21.22
CA PHE A 103 -8.26 19.32 -21.96
C PHE A 103 -8.16 17.79 -22.04
N SER A 104 -7.13 17.17 -21.46
CA SER A 104 -6.98 15.71 -21.50
C SER A 104 -8.05 15.02 -20.64
N ASP A 105 -8.75 14.06 -21.23
CA ASP A 105 -9.77 13.26 -20.52
C ASP A 105 -9.11 12.05 -19.82
N GLY A 106 -8.03 11.53 -20.41
CA GLY A 106 -7.30 10.39 -19.88
C GLY A 106 -5.81 10.42 -20.19
N VAL A 107 -5.12 9.42 -19.65
CA VAL A 107 -3.67 9.25 -19.82
C VAL A 107 -3.26 9.14 -21.30
N ARG A 108 -4.10 8.53 -22.13
CA ARG A 108 -3.82 8.32 -23.56
C ARG A 108 -3.63 9.62 -24.33
N ASP A 109 -4.30 10.69 -23.92
CA ASP A 109 -4.19 12.00 -24.60
C ASP A 109 -2.83 12.62 -24.31
N ILE A 110 -2.36 12.54 -23.07
CA ILE A 110 -1.02 13.03 -22.71
C ILE A 110 0.06 12.17 -23.37
N GLN A 111 -0.12 10.84 -23.45
CA GLN A 111 0.80 9.96 -24.17
C GLN A 111 0.88 10.28 -25.66
N LYS A 112 -0.27 10.53 -26.33
CA LYS A 112 -0.30 10.95 -27.74
C LYS A 112 0.35 12.32 -27.93
N LEU A 113 0.12 13.26 -27.02
CA LEU A 113 0.78 14.57 -27.01
C LEU A 113 2.31 14.37 -26.95
N MET A 114 2.80 13.56 -26.03
CA MET A 114 4.23 13.23 -25.94
C MET A 114 4.76 12.57 -27.22
N ALA A 115 4.03 11.62 -27.80
CA ALA A 115 4.42 10.96 -29.04
C ALA A 115 4.52 11.96 -30.21
N CYS A 116 3.68 13.00 -30.24
CA CYS A 116 3.79 14.09 -31.21
C CYS A 116 5.05 14.94 -30.96
N LEU A 117 5.33 15.27 -29.69
CA LEU A 117 6.49 16.08 -29.29
C LEU A 117 7.83 15.35 -29.43
N GLN A 118 7.82 14.01 -29.47
CA GLN A 118 9.01 13.17 -29.64
C GLN A 118 9.31 12.82 -31.11
N ARG A 119 8.49 13.30 -32.07
CA ARG A 119 8.77 13.07 -33.49
C ARG A 119 10.10 13.71 -33.89
N PRO A 120 10.84 13.15 -34.87
CA PRO A 120 12.09 13.75 -35.36
C PRO A 120 11.94 15.18 -35.87
N CYS A 121 10.73 15.58 -36.29
CA CYS A 121 10.41 16.95 -36.70
C CYS A 121 10.41 17.96 -35.55
N SER A 122 10.26 17.48 -34.31
CA SER A 122 10.20 18.31 -33.12
C SER A 122 11.60 18.70 -32.69
N THR A 123 11.83 20.00 -32.54
CA THR A 123 13.09 20.56 -32.02
C THR A 123 13.12 20.62 -30.49
N LEU A 124 12.05 20.17 -29.80
CA LEU A 124 11.96 20.13 -28.34
C LEU A 124 12.74 18.96 -27.74
N ALA A 125 13.53 19.25 -26.70
CA ALA A 125 14.14 18.19 -25.92
C ALA A 125 13.11 17.54 -24.98
N ILE A 126 13.26 16.24 -24.74
CA ILE A 126 12.44 15.51 -23.74
C ILE A 126 12.51 16.18 -22.36
N VAL A 127 13.68 16.74 -22.02
CA VAL A 127 13.91 17.46 -20.76
C VAL A 127 12.99 18.67 -20.62
N ASP A 128 12.77 19.43 -21.71
CA ASP A 128 11.89 20.61 -21.70
C ASP A 128 10.43 20.17 -21.49
N VAL A 129 10.01 19.09 -22.14
CA VAL A 129 8.66 18.51 -21.97
C VAL A 129 8.46 18.02 -20.53
N THR A 130 9.44 17.29 -19.99
CA THR A 130 9.41 16.81 -18.60
C THR A 130 9.32 17.97 -17.61
N GLU A 131 10.13 19.01 -17.78
CA GLU A 131 10.13 20.21 -16.94
C GLU A 131 8.75 20.90 -16.96
N THR A 132 8.16 21.08 -18.14
CA THR A 132 6.82 21.67 -18.28
C THR A 132 5.73 20.83 -17.63
N LEU A 133 5.75 19.50 -17.82
CA LEU A 133 4.80 18.60 -17.16
C LEU A 133 4.91 18.67 -15.63
N TYR A 134 6.13 18.76 -15.09
CA TYR A 134 6.33 18.97 -13.65
C TYR A 134 5.85 20.34 -13.17
N CYS A 135 5.98 21.39 -13.98
CA CYS A 135 5.40 22.70 -13.68
C CYS A 135 3.87 22.60 -13.53
N ILE A 136 3.20 22.03 -14.55
CA ILE A 136 1.74 21.85 -14.53
C ILE A 136 1.33 20.98 -13.35
N ALA A 137 2.01 19.86 -13.10
CA ALA A 137 1.72 18.99 -11.96
C ALA A 137 1.84 19.74 -10.62
N THR A 138 2.88 20.55 -10.44
CA THR A 138 3.09 21.35 -9.23
C THR A 138 1.93 22.33 -9.01
N LEU A 139 1.55 23.05 -10.07
CA LEU A 139 0.46 24.03 -10.00
C LEU A 139 -0.89 23.36 -9.73
N LEU A 140 -1.23 22.28 -10.44
CA LEU A 140 -2.47 21.54 -10.21
C LEU A 140 -2.57 20.97 -8.79
N TYR A 141 -1.46 20.43 -8.28
CA TYR A 141 -1.40 19.92 -6.91
C TYR A 141 -1.57 21.05 -5.90
N ALA A 142 -0.92 22.20 -6.11
CA ALA A 142 -1.04 23.36 -5.22
C ALA A 142 -2.44 24.00 -5.25
N MET A 143 -3.04 24.12 -6.44
CA MET A 143 -4.44 24.55 -6.62
C MET A 143 -5.39 23.69 -5.80
N ARG A 144 -5.18 22.37 -5.83
CA ARG A 144 -5.97 21.42 -5.05
C ARG A 144 -5.81 21.61 -3.55
N GLU A 145 -4.58 21.80 -3.06
CA GLU A 145 -4.31 22.08 -1.64
C GLU A 145 -4.96 23.39 -1.18
N LYS A 146 -5.11 24.37 -2.08
CA LYS A 146 -5.80 25.65 -1.85
C LYS A 146 -7.33 25.58 -2.04
N ASN A 147 -7.89 24.39 -2.22
CA ASN A 147 -9.32 24.16 -2.46
C ASN A 147 -9.87 24.93 -3.67
N ILE A 148 -9.05 25.11 -4.72
CA ILE A 148 -9.50 25.59 -6.02
C ILE A 148 -10.19 24.43 -6.74
N ALA A 149 -11.37 24.68 -7.32
CA ALA A 149 -12.19 23.65 -7.95
C ALA A 149 -11.55 23.15 -9.27
N ILE A 150 -10.70 22.12 -9.17
CA ILE A 150 -10.08 21.46 -10.31
C ILE A 150 -10.06 19.95 -10.11
N THR A 151 -10.30 19.21 -11.20
CA THR A 151 -10.27 17.75 -11.15
C THR A 151 -8.85 17.23 -10.91
N ASN A 152 -8.70 16.32 -9.93
CA ASN A 152 -7.42 15.66 -9.65
C ASN A 152 -6.98 14.72 -10.79
N ARG A 153 -7.89 14.37 -11.70
CA ARG A 153 -7.61 13.52 -12.86
C ARG A 153 -6.50 14.06 -13.75
N ILE A 154 -6.47 15.37 -14.00
CA ILE A 154 -5.43 15.98 -14.84
C ILE A 154 -4.05 15.82 -14.19
N HIS A 155 -3.95 16.10 -12.89
CA HIS A 155 -2.71 15.88 -12.14
C HIS A 155 -2.27 14.41 -12.19
N TYR A 156 -3.21 13.47 -11.99
CA TYR A 156 -2.91 12.04 -12.08
C TYR A 156 -2.43 11.63 -13.47
N ASN A 157 -3.08 12.12 -14.54
CA ASN A 157 -2.69 11.81 -15.92
C ASN A 157 -1.25 12.24 -16.19
N ILE A 158 -0.89 13.45 -15.76
CA ILE A 158 0.47 13.98 -15.89
C ILE A 158 1.45 13.15 -15.07
N PHE A 159 1.14 12.89 -13.80
CA PHE A 159 1.97 12.09 -12.91
C PHE A 159 2.24 10.70 -13.51
N TYR A 160 1.22 10.04 -14.07
CA TYR A 160 1.36 8.74 -14.71
C TYR A 160 2.31 8.79 -15.90
N CYS A 161 2.17 9.77 -16.78
CA CYS A 161 3.06 9.93 -17.93
C CYS A 161 4.50 10.21 -17.50
N LEU A 162 4.70 11.10 -16.52
CA LEU A 162 6.00 11.36 -15.92
C LEU A 162 6.60 10.08 -15.31
N TYR A 163 5.79 9.30 -14.59
CA TYR A 163 6.21 8.01 -14.04
C TYR A 163 6.70 7.06 -15.13
N LEU A 164 5.93 6.90 -16.22
CA LEU A 164 6.36 6.03 -17.32
C LEU A 164 7.63 6.52 -18.01
N MET A 165 7.82 7.83 -18.19
CA MET A 165 9.03 8.38 -18.79
C MET A 165 10.28 8.06 -17.97
N GLU A 166 10.15 8.20 -16.65
CA GLU A 166 11.27 7.97 -15.72
C GLU A 166 11.56 6.49 -15.50
N ASN A 167 10.55 5.65 -15.71
CA ASN A 167 10.63 4.21 -15.60
C ASN A 167 10.59 3.50 -16.97
N ALA A 168 10.79 4.22 -18.09
CA ALA A 168 10.64 3.71 -19.46
C ALA A 168 11.60 2.56 -19.80
N SER A 169 12.64 2.36 -18.98
CA SER A 169 13.43 1.13 -18.97
C SER A 169 12.57 -0.12 -18.71
N VAL A 170 11.31 -0.03 -18.30
CA VAL A 170 10.41 -1.11 -17.84
C VAL A 170 9.12 -1.21 -18.67
N THR A 171 8.62 -0.13 -19.26
CA THR A 171 7.28 -0.09 -19.89
C THR A 171 7.33 0.50 -21.30
N THR A 172 7.55 -0.35 -22.29
CA THR A 172 7.07 -0.12 -23.65
C THR A 172 6.34 -1.40 -24.08
N PRO A 173 5.02 -1.38 -24.30
CA PRO A 173 4.42 -2.35 -25.18
C PRO A 173 4.91 -1.98 -26.58
N GLN A 174 5.94 -2.67 -27.07
CA GLN A 174 6.26 -2.65 -28.49
C GLN A 174 5.03 -3.18 -29.22
N MET A 175 4.30 -2.27 -29.88
CA MET A 175 3.32 -2.67 -30.87
C MET A 175 4.10 -3.28 -32.05
N VAL A 176 3.89 -4.59 -32.21
CA VAL A 176 4.11 -5.39 -33.43
C VAL A 176 5.57 -5.61 -33.85
N GLN A 177 6.10 -6.77 -33.46
CA GLN A 177 6.64 -7.74 -34.42
C GLN A 177 6.47 -9.15 -33.84
N GLU A 178 5.76 -9.99 -34.58
CA GLU A 178 5.50 -11.39 -34.29
C GLU A 178 6.78 -12.24 -34.36
N GLU A 179 6.70 -13.42 -33.70
CA GLU A 179 7.57 -14.58 -33.85
C GLU A 179 8.94 -14.58 -33.15
N THR A 180 8.94 -14.90 -31.84
CA THR A 180 9.58 -16.12 -31.31
C THR A 180 9.24 -16.31 -29.82
N LEU A 181 8.54 -17.41 -29.51
CA LEU A 181 8.26 -17.87 -28.15
C LEU A 181 9.56 -18.37 -27.49
N SER A 182 10.33 -17.45 -26.91
CA SER A 182 11.23 -17.76 -25.79
C SER A 182 10.54 -17.32 -24.50
N LEU A 183 10.65 -18.11 -23.41
CA LEU A 183 10.06 -17.77 -22.12
C LEU A 183 10.48 -16.34 -21.73
N SER A 184 9.54 -15.41 -21.81
CA SER A 184 9.78 -13.99 -21.64
C SER A 184 10.30 -13.69 -20.24
N GLU A 185 11.51 -13.17 -20.18
CA GLU A 185 12.13 -12.67 -18.95
C GLU A 185 11.22 -11.58 -18.35
N VAL A 186 10.62 -11.86 -17.18
CA VAL A 186 9.68 -10.93 -16.54
C VAL A 186 10.43 -9.64 -16.21
N LYS A 187 10.09 -8.57 -16.92
CA LYS A 187 10.75 -7.27 -16.78
C LYS A 187 10.37 -6.61 -15.45
N LEU A 188 11.35 -6.51 -14.55
CA LEU A 188 11.16 -5.96 -13.20
C LEU A 188 11.09 -4.42 -13.23
N THR A 189 10.25 -3.84 -12.37
CA THR A 189 10.24 -2.39 -12.16
C THR A 189 11.51 -1.92 -11.46
N HIS A 190 11.85 -0.62 -11.58
CA HIS A 190 12.96 -0.05 -10.81
C HIS A 190 12.77 -0.20 -9.29
N GLU A 191 11.52 -0.18 -8.81
CA GLU A 191 11.20 -0.44 -7.40
C GLU A 191 11.52 -1.88 -7.01
N GLN A 192 11.12 -2.86 -7.84
CA GLN A 192 11.46 -4.27 -7.63
C GLN A 192 12.98 -4.49 -7.72
N GLN A 193 13.66 -3.89 -8.68
CA GLN A 193 15.12 -3.98 -8.83
C GLN A 193 15.85 -3.44 -7.59
N ARG A 194 15.38 -2.33 -7.01
CA ARG A 194 15.94 -1.77 -5.76
C ARG A 194 15.81 -2.74 -4.59
N ILE A 195 14.67 -3.42 -4.47
CA ILE A 195 14.47 -4.47 -3.47
C ILE A 195 15.45 -5.61 -3.73
N LEU A 196 15.57 -6.08 -4.97
CA LEU A 196 16.49 -7.16 -5.34
C LEU A 196 17.97 -6.77 -5.21
N SER A 197 18.33 -5.48 -5.25
CA SER A 197 19.71 -5.04 -4.98
C SER A 197 20.09 -5.08 -3.49
N HIS A 198 19.11 -5.20 -2.60
CA HIS A 198 19.35 -5.27 -1.16
C HIS A 198 19.59 -6.71 -0.72
N LYS A 199 20.83 -7.10 -0.42
CA LYS A 199 21.12 -8.39 0.22
C LYS A 199 20.76 -8.28 1.71
N ILE A 200 19.82 -9.12 2.17
CA ILE A 200 19.36 -9.14 3.55
C ILE A 200 20.46 -9.65 4.48
N GLU A 201 20.63 -9.00 5.64
CA GLU A 201 21.57 -9.41 6.68
C GLU A 201 20.83 -9.80 7.98
N ARG A 202 21.51 -10.52 8.87
CA ARG A 202 20.96 -10.92 10.17
C ARG A 202 20.56 -9.69 10.99
N GLY A 203 19.41 -9.78 11.66
CA GLY A 203 18.83 -8.69 12.45
C GLY A 203 18.23 -7.53 11.64
N GLN A 204 18.33 -7.52 10.30
CA GLN A 204 17.68 -6.50 9.50
C GLN A 204 16.17 -6.77 9.40
N ILE A 205 15.39 -5.70 9.57
CA ILE A 205 13.95 -5.71 9.28
C ILE A 205 13.71 -4.80 8.07
N VAL A 206 13.28 -5.40 6.97
CA VAL A 206 12.95 -4.73 5.71
C VAL A 206 11.44 -4.69 5.56
N LYS A 207 10.89 -3.51 5.28
CA LYS A 207 9.47 -3.33 4.94
C LYS A 207 9.30 -3.05 3.46
N ILE A 208 8.36 -3.74 2.82
CA ILE A 208 7.95 -3.49 1.44
C ILE A 208 6.48 -3.08 1.46
N MET A 209 6.26 -1.77 1.36
CA MET A 209 4.94 -1.14 1.33
C MET A 209 4.39 -1.20 -0.08
N ALA A 210 3.42 -2.05 -0.32
CA ALA A 210 2.93 -2.33 -1.66
C ALA A 210 1.47 -1.88 -1.82
N PHE A 211 1.08 -1.47 -3.02
CA PHE A 211 -0.34 -1.38 -3.36
C PHE A 211 -0.87 -2.69 -3.96
N ALA A 212 -2.19 -2.76 -4.10
CA ALA A 212 -2.90 -3.83 -4.79
C ALA A 212 -2.33 -4.13 -6.18
N GLY A 213 -2.04 -5.42 -6.45
CA GLY A 213 -1.65 -5.88 -7.79
C GLY A 213 -0.21 -5.59 -8.19
N THR A 214 0.63 -5.08 -7.29
CA THR A 214 2.02 -4.64 -7.59
C THR A 214 3.06 -5.76 -7.63
N GLY A 215 2.63 -7.01 -7.50
CA GLY A 215 3.53 -8.17 -7.58
C GLY A 215 4.33 -8.44 -6.29
N LYS A 216 3.73 -8.28 -5.10
CA LYS A 216 4.35 -8.60 -3.79
C LYS A 216 5.01 -9.99 -3.78
N THR A 217 4.22 -11.03 -3.96
CA THR A 217 4.68 -12.44 -3.91
C THR A 217 5.64 -12.77 -5.05
N SER A 218 5.45 -12.21 -6.25
CA SER A 218 6.39 -12.40 -7.36
C SER A 218 7.74 -11.71 -7.10
N THR A 219 7.73 -10.56 -6.44
CA THR A 219 8.95 -9.86 -6.02
C THR A 219 9.74 -10.70 -5.02
N LEU A 220 9.07 -11.29 -4.02
CA LEU A 220 9.71 -12.20 -3.09
C LEU A 220 10.27 -13.46 -3.78
N ALA A 221 9.55 -14.01 -4.76
CA ALA A 221 10.03 -15.18 -5.51
C ALA A 221 11.30 -14.84 -6.29
N LYS A 222 11.32 -13.71 -7.01
CA LYS A 222 12.52 -13.23 -7.72
C LYS A 222 13.67 -12.86 -6.79
N TYR A 223 13.35 -12.37 -5.59
CA TYR A 223 14.35 -12.15 -4.55
C TYR A 223 15.02 -13.47 -4.12
N ALA A 224 14.24 -14.50 -3.83
CA ALA A 224 14.77 -15.81 -3.45
C ALA A 224 15.53 -16.51 -4.58
N GLU A 225 15.10 -16.34 -5.84
CA GLU A 225 15.83 -16.84 -7.02
C GLU A 225 17.21 -16.18 -7.15
N LYS A 226 17.30 -14.87 -6.91
CA LYS A 226 18.55 -14.11 -7.00
C LYS A 226 19.55 -14.51 -5.91
N PHE A 227 19.06 -14.73 -4.70
CA PHE A 227 19.87 -15.15 -3.55
C PHE A 227 19.71 -16.64 -3.28
N ALA A 228 20.02 -17.46 -4.30
CA ALA A 228 19.87 -18.91 -4.25
C ALA A 228 20.77 -19.60 -3.22
N ASP A 229 21.81 -18.90 -2.74
CA ASP A 229 22.72 -19.32 -1.66
C ASP A 229 22.09 -19.23 -0.27
N LEU A 230 21.00 -18.46 -0.11
CA LEU A 230 20.32 -18.26 1.17
C LEU A 230 19.09 -19.15 1.32
N SER A 231 18.78 -19.52 2.56
CA SER A 231 17.55 -20.24 2.91
C SER A 231 16.48 -19.30 3.45
N PHE A 232 15.25 -19.43 2.95
CA PHE A 232 14.14 -18.56 3.31
C PHE A 232 12.94 -19.32 3.88
N LEU A 233 12.27 -18.70 4.83
CA LEU A 233 10.94 -19.12 5.30
C LEU A 233 9.89 -18.13 4.81
N TYR A 234 9.00 -18.58 3.93
CA TYR A 234 7.84 -17.82 3.51
C TYR A 234 6.64 -18.13 4.41
N VAL A 235 6.10 -17.10 5.06
CA VAL A 235 4.94 -17.20 5.95
C VAL A 235 3.83 -16.26 5.49
N THR A 236 2.60 -16.77 5.50
CA THR A 236 1.39 -16.00 5.17
C THR A 236 0.22 -16.44 6.05
N PHE A 237 -0.80 -15.58 6.14
CA PHE A 237 -2.03 -15.88 6.89
C PHE A 237 -2.93 -16.90 6.17
N ASN A 238 -3.02 -16.81 4.84
CA ASN A 238 -3.97 -17.61 4.06
C ASN A 238 -3.32 -18.91 3.55
N LYS A 239 -3.92 -20.06 3.90
CA LYS A 239 -3.47 -21.37 3.42
C LYS A 239 -3.41 -21.45 1.90
N ALA A 240 -4.37 -20.87 1.18
CA ALA A 240 -4.38 -20.88 -0.29
C ALA A 240 -3.15 -20.14 -0.87
N VAL A 241 -2.73 -19.05 -0.23
CA VAL A 241 -1.53 -18.29 -0.63
C VAL A 241 -0.28 -19.10 -0.32
N ALA A 242 -0.20 -19.76 0.84
CA ALA A 242 0.92 -20.64 1.18
C ALA A 242 1.07 -21.81 0.20
N GLU A 243 -0.04 -22.46 -0.17
CA GLU A 243 -0.02 -23.56 -1.16
C GLU A 243 0.37 -23.06 -2.54
N ARG A 244 -0.14 -21.90 -2.99
CA ARG A 244 0.30 -21.28 -4.24
C ARG A 244 1.79 -20.94 -4.22
N GLY A 245 2.29 -20.47 -3.08
CA GLY A 245 3.70 -20.19 -2.85
C GLY A 245 4.60 -21.38 -3.16
N LYS A 246 4.22 -22.60 -2.78
CA LYS A 246 5.01 -23.82 -3.04
C LYS A 246 5.30 -24.08 -4.53
N TYR A 247 4.43 -23.59 -5.42
CA TYR A 247 4.61 -23.74 -6.87
C TYR A 247 5.41 -22.58 -7.50
N ILE A 248 5.41 -21.42 -6.85
CA ILE A 248 6.02 -20.19 -7.38
C ILE A 248 7.44 -20.02 -6.86
N PHE A 249 7.69 -20.35 -5.60
CA PHE A 249 8.98 -20.12 -4.98
C PHE A 249 10.02 -21.19 -5.35
N PRO A 250 11.31 -20.82 -5.45
CA PRO A 250 12.40 -21.77 -5.64
C PRO A 250 12.60 -22.70 -4.43
N ARG A 251 13.39 -23.75 -4.62
CA ARG A 251 13.60 -24.84 -3.64
C ARG A 251 14.23 -24.39 -2.32
N ASN A 252 14.92 -23.25 -2.30
CA ASN A 252 15.50 -22.66 -1.10
C ASN A 252 14.46 -21.95 -0.20
N VAL A 253 13.17 -21.97 -0.56
CA VAL A 253 12.10 -21.34 0.22
C VAL A 253 11.15 -22.39 0.80
N THR A 254 10.98 -22.39 2.12
CA THR A 254 9.95 -23.18 2.79
C THR A 254 8.67 -22.36 2.94
N CYS A 255 7.56 -22.80 2.33
CA CYS A 255 6.27 -22.10 2.40
C CYS A 255 5.33 -22.68 3.47
N LYS A 256 4.91 -21.86 4.43
CA LYS A 256 4.06 -22.26 5.57
C LYS A 256 3.07 -21.15 5.96
N THR A 257 2.07 -21.48 6.78
CA THR A 257 1.33 -20.49 7.57
C THR A 257 1.83 -20.46 9.01
N PHE A 258 1.64 -19.37 9.75
CA PHE A 258 1.98 -19.29 11.17
C PHE A 258 1.33 -20.41 11.98
N HIS A 259 0.03 -20.64 11.77
CA HIS A 259 -0.68 -21.76 12.40
C HIS A 259 -0.11 -23.12 12.02
N SER A 260 0.41 -23.32 10.79
CA SER A 260 1.03 -24.60 10.42
C SER A 260 2.36 -24.85 11.12
N LEU A 261 3.15 -23.81 11.38
CA LEU A 261 4.38 -23.88 12.16
C LEU A 261 4.06 -24.22 13.62
N ALA A 262 3.14 -23.46 14.22
CA ALA A 262 2.68 -23.69 15.59
C ALA A 262 1.99 -25.05 15.76
N PHE A 263 1.26 -25.52 14.76
CA PHE A 263 0.66 -26.85 14.78
C PHE A 263 1.70 -27.96 14.81
N GLY A 264 2.77 -27.84 14.01
CA GLY A 264 3.88 -28.80 14.00
C GLY A 264 4.59 -28.90 15.36
N SER A 265 4.74 -27.76 16.05
CA SER A 265 5.47 -27.68 17.32
C SER A 265 4.61 -27.97 18.55
N VAL A 266 3.35 -27.55 18.57
CA VAL A 266 2.48 -27.59 19.76
C VAL A 266 1.14 -28.26 19.45
N GLY A 267 0.47 -27.84 18.38
CA GLY A 267 -0.89 -28.28 18.07
C GLY A 267 -1.05 -29.79 17.82
N LYS A 268 -0.01 -30.46 17.32
CA LYS A 268 -0.01 -31.92 17.08
C LYS A 268 -0.28 -32.72 18.36
N TYR A 269 0.33 -32.35 19.48
CA TYR A 269 0.14 -33.03 20.77
C TYR A 269 -1.31 -32.92 21.26
N TYR A 270 -1.92 -31.75 21.12
CA TYR A 270 -3.34 -31.54 21.46
C TYR A 270 -4.29 -32.31 20.53
N LYS A 271 -3.94 -32.44 19.24
CA LYS A 271 -4.70 -33.25 18.29
C LYS A 271 -4.68 -34.72 18.68
N GLU A 272 -3.50 -35.27 18.97
CA GLU A 272 -3.32 -36.68 19.35
C GLU A 272 -4.07 -37.05 20.64
N LYS A 273 -4.12 -36.13 21.61
CA LYS A 273 -4.89 -36.30 22.85
C LYS A 273 -6.40 -36.04 22.68
N GLY A 274 -6.84 -35.56 21.51
CA GLY A 274 -8.24 -35.20 21.24
C GLY A 274 -8.72 -33.94 21.98
N LYS A 275 -7.79 -33.08 22.42
CA LYS A 275 -8.06 -31.79 23.07
C LYS A 275 -7.98 -30.60 22.11
N LEU A 276 -7.87 -30.83 20.81
CA LEU A 276 -7.87 -29.77 19.81
C LEU A 276 -9.28 -29.48 19.28
N ASN A 277 -9.66 -28.20 19.31
CA ASN A 277 -10.82 -27.67 18.62
C ASN A 277 -10.37 -26.85 17.40
N PHE A 278 -10.76 -27.28 16.20
CA PHE A 278 -10.42 -26.57 14.97
C PHE A 278 -11.25 -25.30 14.75
N SER A 279 -12.36 -25.17 15.48
CA SER A 279 -13.25 -24.02 15.44
C SER A 279 -12.90 -23.00 16.52
N LYS A 280 -13.42 -21.77 16.38
CA LYS A 280 -13.40 -20.78 17.46
C LYS A 280 -14.15 -21.28 18.70
N LEU A 281 -13.81 -20.74 19.86
CA LEU A 281 -14.59 -20.96 21.09
C LEU A 281 -15.97 -20.35 20.90
N SER A 282 -17.00 -21.15 21.09
CA SER A 282 -18.37 -20.65 21.06
C SER A 282 -18.76 -20.14 22.44
N ALA A 283 -19.52 -19.04 22.50
CA ALA A 283 -20.08 -18.53 23.76
C ALA A 283 -20.90 -19.60 24.49
N TYR A 284 -21.58 -20.48 23.74
CA TYR A 284 -22.30 -21.62 24.28
C TYR A 284 -21.37 -22.60 25.00
N SER A 285 -20.28 -23.03 24.36
CA SER A 285 -19.30 -23.94 24.98
C SER A 285 -18.69 -23.33 26.24
N VAL A 286 -18.33 -22.05 26.19
CA VAL A 286 -17.77 -21.33 27.35
C VAL A 286 -18.78 -21.19 28.48
N SER A 287 -20.07 -21.06 28.17
CA SER A 287 -21.13 -20.90 29.19
C SER A 287 -21.26 -22.10 30.15
N PHE A 288 -20.78 -23.29 29.75
CA PHE A 288 -20.73 -24.48 30.61
C PHE A 288 -19.44 -24.58 31.45
N LEU A 289 -18.46 -23.71 31.20
CA LEU A 289 -17.16 -23.71 31.88
C LEU A 289 -17.04 -22.61 32.94
N ILE A 290 -17.99 -21.67 32.95
CA ILE A 290 -18.01 -20.50 33.83
C ILE A 290 -19.01 -20.70 34.97
N GLN A 291 -18.83 -19.95 36.07
CA GLN A 291 -19.70 -20.07 37.23
C GLN A 291 -21.06 -19.41 36.95
N ASN A 292 -22.14 -19.92 37.51
CA ASN A 292 -23.43 -19.23 37.46
C ASN A 292 -23.43 -18.06 38.46
N ARG A 293 -23.89 -16.88 38.01
CA ARG A 293 -24.00 -15.68 38.86
C ARG A 293 -25.38 -15.07 38.68
N GLU A 294 -26.03 -14.81 39.81
CA GLU A 294 -27.41 -14.33 39.84
C GLU A 294 -27.56 -13.01 39.05
N GLY A 295 -28.64 -12.89 38.28
CA GLY A 295 -28.92 -11.73 37.46
C GLY A 295 -28.06 -11.59 36.19
N GLN A 296 -27.16 -12.53 35.90
CA GLN A 296 -26.32 -12.49 34.69
C GLN A 296 -26.60 -13.66 33.74
N SER A 297 -26.73 -13.36 32.44
CA SER A 297 -26.88 -14.39 31.42
C SER A 297 -25.56 -15.11 31.16
N LEU A 298 -25.55 -16.44 31.36
CA LEU A 298 -24.41 -17.31 31.07
C LEU A 298 -23.92 -17.21 29.62
N PHE A 299 -24.81 -17.02 28.65
CA PHE A 299 -24.42 -16.88 27.25
C PHE A 299 -23.68 -15.57 26.99
N ILE A 300 -24.15 -14.47 27.56
CA ILE A 300 -23.51 -13.15 27.42
C ILE A 300 -22.14 -13.16 28.08
N ARG A 301 -22.02 -13.76 29.27
CA ARG A 301 -20.75 -13.94 29.96
C ARG A 301 -19.81 -14.87 29.19
N GLY A 302 -20.33 -15.98 28.67
CA GLY A 302 -19.58 -16.87 27.80
C GLY A 302 -19.00 -16.14 26.59
N LYS A 303 -19.73 -15.15 26.05
CA LYS A 303 -19.24 -14.28 24.98
C LYS A 303 -18.14 -13.32 25.45
N THR A 304 -18.27 -12.65 26.60
CA THR A 304 -17.23 -11.73 27.10
C THR A 304 -15.96 -12.47 27.50
N VAL A 305 -16.08 -13.64 28.13
CA VAL A 305 -14.94 -14.50 28.47
C VAL A 305 -14.27 -15.06 27.21
N SER A 306 -15.05 -15.53 26.23
CA SER A 306 -14.50 -15.98 24.93
C SER A 306 -13.76 -14.85 24.21
N GLN A 307 -14.31 -13.64 24.20
CA GLN A 307 -13.63 -12.47 23.61
C GLN A 307 -12.34 -12.12 24.36
N THR A 308 -12.34 -12.25 25.68
CA THR A 308 -11.15 -12.02 26.52
C THR A 308 -10.03 -13.00 26.15
N LEU A 309 -10.36 -14.28 25.98
CA LEU A 309 -9.41 -15.29 25.49
C LEU A 309 -8.92 -14.99 24.07
N GLU A 310 -9.81 -14.63 23.14
CA GLU A 310 -9.43 -14.29 21.76
C GLU A 310 -8.49 -13.07 21.70
N ASN A 311 -8.75 -12.05 22.50
CA ASN A 311 -7.90 -10.86 22.59
C ASN A 311 -6.52 -11.22 23.17
N PHE A 312 -6.46 -12.06 24.19
CA PHE A 312 -5.20 -12.58 24.74
C PHE A 312 -4.43 -13.45 23.75
N PHE A 313 -5.11 -14.31 22.99
CA PHE A 313 -4.44 -15.13 21.97
C PHE A 313 -3.86 -14.29 20.83
N ALA A 314 -4.44 -13.13 20.54
CA ALA A 314 -3.93 -12.18 19.55
C ALA A 314 -2.84 -11.26 20.10
N SER A 315 -2.74 -11.03 21.41
CA SER A 315 -1.79 -10.11 22.04
C SER A 315 -0.38 -10.70 22.17
N SER A 316 0.62 -9.85 22.40
CA SER A 316 1.98 -10.23 22.75
C SER A 316 2.14 -10.60 24.24
N ASP A 317 1.12 -10.37 25.07
CA ASP A 317 1.23 -10.42 26.53
C ASP A 317 1.47 -11.83 27.06
N GLU A 318 2.27 -11.98 28.11
CA GLU A 318 2.58 -13.30 28.68
C GLU A 318 1.40 -13.87 29.49
N GLU A 319 0.55 -13.00 30.05
CA GLU A 319 -0.56 -13.35 30.94
C GLU A 319 -1.86 -12.61 30.60
N ILE A 320 -3.00 -13.19 30.99
CA ILE A 320 -4.31 -12.55 30.77
C ILE A 320 -4.49 -11.41 31.79
N CYS A 321 -4.65 -10.19 31.28
CA CYS A 321 -4.99 -8.99 32.05
C CYS A 321 -6.35 -8.37 31.62
N GLU A 322 -6.78 -7.33 32.34
CA GLU A 322 -8.04 -6.62 32.09
C GLU A 322 -8.12 -5.94 30.72
N GLU A 323 -6.99 -5.58 30.11
CA GLU A 323 -6.98 -4.96 28.77
C GLU A 323 -7.49 -5.90 27.68
N HIS A 324 -7.45 -7.22 27.93
CA HIS A 324 -8.04 -8.21 27.04
C HIS A 324 -9.57 -8.24 27.10
N THR A 325 -10.18 -7.68 28.15
CA THR A 325 -11.65 -7.70 28.28
C THR A 325 -12.31 -6.72 27.29
N PRO A 326 -13.48 -7.06 26.74
CA PRO A 326 -14.20 -6.12 25.88
C PRO A 326 -14.64 -4.88 26.68
N ILE A 327 -14.58 -3.71 26.05
CA ILE A 327 -15.07 -2.46 26.67
C ILE A 327 -16.61 -2.47 26.76
N TRP A 328 -17.27 -3.07 25.77
CA TRP A 328 -18.73 -3.08 25.63
C TRP A 328 -19.25 -4.48 25.36
N PHE A 329 -20.45 -4.76 25.84
CA PHE A 329 -21.20 -5.96 25.48
C PHE A 329 -22.65 -5.60 25.10
N LYS A 330 -23.36 -6.53 24.47
CA LYS A 330 -24.80 -6.42 24.24
C LYS A 330 -25.54 -7.29 25.24
N ASN A 331 -26.50 -6.72 25.96
CA ASN A 331 -27.33 -7.47 26.91
C ASN A 331 -28.38 -8.34 26.19
N THR A 332 -29.25 -9.01 26.95
CA THR A 332 -30.33 -9.88 26.43
C THR A 332 -31.37 -9.14 25.59
N HIS A 333 -31.46 -7.81 25.76
CA HIS A 333 -32.35 -6.93 25.00
C HIS A 333 -31.65 -6.27 23.80
N GLY A 334 -30.39 -6.63 23.53
CA GLY A 334 -29.60 -6.07 22.43
C GLY A 334 -28.99 -4.69 22.72
N GLU A 335 -29.19 -4.15 23.93
CA GLU A 335 -28.66 -2.86 24.35
C GLU A 335 -27.16 -2.95 24.60
N ARG A 336 -26.42 -1.95 24.13
CA ARG A 336 -24.98 -1.85 24.34
C ARG A 336 -24.70 -1.30 25.74
N LYS A 337 -24.08 -2.10 26.61
CA LYS A 337 -23.68 -1.71 27.97
C LYS A 337 -22.16 -1.75 28.13
N LEU A 338 -21.64 -0.87 28.97
CA LEU A 338 -20.24 -0.86 29.36
C LEU A 338 -19.96 -2.06 30.26
N VAL A 339 -18.83 -2.73 30.07
CA VAL A 339 -18.37 -3.76 31.01
C VAL A 339 -17.83 -3.04 32.25
N SER A 340 -18.46 -3.27 33.40
CA SER A 340 -18.05 -2.71 34.69
C SER A 340 -16.70 -3.28 35.15
N GLN A 341 -16.02 -2.59 36.07
CA GLN A 341 -14.73 -3.04 36.58
C GLN A 341 -14.80 -4.45 37.21
N VAL A 342 -15.84 -4.70 38.01
CA VAL A 342 -16.09 -6.01 38.62
C VAL A 342 -16.31 -7.09 37.55
N GLU A 343 -17.04 -6.79 36.47
CA GLU A 343 -17.22 -7.75 35.37
C GLU A 343 -15.91 -8.04 34.63
N LYS A 344 -14.99 -7.06 34.51
CA LYS A 344 -13.66 -7.29 33.93
C LYS A 344 -12.85 -8.26 34.79
N GLU A 345 -12.80 -8.03 36.09
CA GLU A 345 -12.09 -8.89 37.05
C GLU A 345 -12.60 -10.35 36.96
N ILE A 346 -13.92 -10.53 36.95
CA ILE A 346 -14.57 -11.84 36.80
C ILE A 346 -14.21 -12.48 35.45
N ASN A 347 -14.29 -11.72 34.35
CA ASN A 347 -13.96 -12.24 33.02
C ASN A 347 -12.50 -12.70 32.94
N VAL A 348 -11.57 -11.97 33.56
CA VAL A 348 -10.14 -12.30 33.60
C VAL A 348 -9.92 -13.57 34.43
N GLU A 349 -10.52 -13.67 35.61
CA GLU A 349 -10.40 -14.85 36.49
C GLU A 349 -10.90 -16.11 35.77
N GLU A 350 -12.08 -16.06 35.17
CA GLU A 350 -12.66 -17.20 34.45
C GLU A 350 -11.87 -17.55 33.18
N ALA A 351 -11.38 -16.54 32.45
CA ALA A 351 -10.51 -16.77 31.29
C ALA A 351 -9.19 -17.43 31.69
N LYS A 352 -8.57 -17.02 32.80
CA LYS A 352 -7.36 -17.65 33.36
C LYS A 352 -7.59 -19.11 33.72
N GLU A 353 -8.71 -19.40 34.37
CA GLU A 353 -9.06 -20.76 34.76
C GLU A 353 -9.29 -21.66 33.54
N ILE A 354 -10.04 -21.18 32.55
CA ILE A 354 -10.23 -21.88 31.27
C ILE A 354 -8.89 -22.10 30.57
N TRP A 355 -8.03 -21.08 30.49
CA TRP A 355 -6.71 -21.17 29.87
C TRP A 355 -5.81 -22.19 30.57
N ARG A 356 -5.78 -22.18 31.90
CA ARG A 356 -5.03 -23.15 32.72
C ARG A 356 -5.46 -24.58 32.42
N ASN A 357 -6.78 -24.84 32.33
CA ASN A 357 -7.31 -26.16 32.02
C ASN A 357 -7.14 -26.56 30.53
N MET A 358 -7.15 -25.59 29.61
CA MET A 358 -6.81 -25.83 28.20
C MET A 358 -5.37 -26.32 28.06
N LYS A 359 -4.42 -25.70 28.79
CA LYS A 359 -3.00 -26.09 28.77
C LYS A 359 -2.77 -27.52 29.25
N ASN A 360 -3.50 -27.96 30.27
CA ASN A 360 -3.32 -29.28 30.88
C ASN A 360 -3.74 -30.42 29.92
N LEU A 361 -2.77 -31.15 29.37
CA LEU A 361 -3.01 -32.22 28.40
C LEU A 361 -3.70 -33.46 28.99
N ASP A 362 -3.41 -33.78 30.26
CA ASP A 362 -3.82 -35.05 30.88
C ASP A 362 -4.89 -34.87 31.98
N GLY A 363 -5.14 -33.65 32.46
CA GLY A 363 -6.04 -33.39 33.59
C GLY A 363 -7.53 -33.20 33.27
N ASP A 364 -7.98 -33.42 32.03
CA ASP A 364 -9.37 -33.21 31.62
C ASP A 364 -9.93 -34.48 30.96
N VAL A 365 -10.36 -35.42 31.80
CA VAL A 365 -10.90 -36.74 31.39
C VAL A 365 -12.09 -36.59 30.45
N GLU A 366 -12.93 -35.57 30.68
CA GLU A 366 -14.12 -35.28 29.87
C GLU A 366 -13.81 -34.46 28.61
N LYS A 367 -12.57 -33.98 28.45
CA LYS A 367 -12.10 -33.15 27.32
C LYS A 367 -12.97 -31.93 27.08
N LYS A 368 -13.47 -31.32 28.16
CA LYS A 368 -14.30 -30.10 28.15
C LYS A 368 -13.51 -28.86 27.70
N TYR A 369 -12.23 -28.78 28.09
CA TYR A 369 -11.34 -27.65 27.85
C TYR A 369 -10.44 -27.89 26.64
N LYS A 370 -11.00 -27.72 25.44
CA LYS A 370 -10.25 -27.90 24.19
C LYS A 370 -9.50 -26.63 23.79
N ILE A 371 -8.23 -26.77 23.43
CA ILE A 371 -7.43 -25.67 22.88
C ILE A 371 -7.88 -25.36 21.45
N THR A 372 -7.90 -24.08 21.08
CA THR A 372 -8.18 -23.65 19.70
C THR A 372 -6.91 -23.54 18.86
N CYS A 373 -7.09 -23.26 17.57
CA CYS A 373 -5.97 -22.91 16.69
C CYS A 373 -5.18 -21.69 17.18
N ASP A 374 -5.87 -20.64 17.63
CA ASP A 374 -5.21 -19.44 18.16
C ASP A 374 -4.63 -19.71 19.56
N GLY A 375 -5.23 -20.62 20.34
CA GLY A 375 -4.69 -21.04 21.63
C GLY A 375 -3.35 -21.77 21.53
N TYR A 376 -3.19 -22.74 20.61
CA TYR A 376 -1.87 -23.38 20.44
C TYR A 376 -0.86 -22.43 19.78
N LEU A 377 -1.32 -21.49 18.95
CA LEU A 377 -0.46 -20.44 18.40
C LEU A 377 0.06 -19.55 19.53
N LYS A 378 -0.79 -19.19 20.50
CA LYS A 378 -0.40 -18.46 21.70
C LYS A 378 0.62 -19.24 22.53
N LEU A 379 0.42 -20.54 22.75
CA LEU A 379 1.44 -21.37 23.43
C LEU A 379 2.77 -21.39 22.69
N TRP A 380 2.73 -21.47 21.36
CA TRP A 380 3.94 -21.43 20.56
C TRP A 380 4.63 -20.07 20.67
N GLN A 381 3.90 -18.95 20.65
CA GLN A 381 4.46 -17.62 20.90
C GLN A 381 5.11 -17.54 22.28
N LEU A 382 4.42 -17.97 23.34
CA LEU A 382 4.92 -17.97 24.71
C LEU A 382 6.18 -18.84 24.89
N SER A 383 6.36 -19.88 24.07
CA SER A 383 7.60 -20.68 24.08
C SER A 383 8.83 -19.98 23.48
N LYS A 384 8.67 -18.76 22.95
CA LYS A 384 9.73 -17.94 22.32
C LYS A 384 10.49 -18.74 21.25
N PRO A 385 9.79 -19.19 20.19
CA PRO A 385 10.31 -20.17 19.27
C PRO A 385 11.45 -19.58 18.44
N GLN A 386 12.46 -20.39 18.14
CA GLN A 386 13.61 -19.97 17.34
C GLN A 386 13.57 -20.64 15.97
N LEU A 387 13.46 -19.84 14.92
CA LEU A 387 13.41 -20.24 13.51
C LEU A 387 14.82 -20.18 12.89
N SER A 388 15.80 -20.78 13.57
CA SER A 388 17.24 -20.67 13.27
C SER A 388 17.71 -21.39 11.99
N GLY A 389 16.82 -22.09 11.28
CA GLY A 389 17.12 -22.81 10.04
C GLY A 389 17.08 -21.94 8.78
N TYR A 390 16.88 -20.63 8.91
CA TYR A 390 16.67 -19.72 7.77
C TYR A 390 17.54 -18.46 7.91
N ASP A 391 18.04 -17.95 6.79
CA ASP A 391 18.76 -16.69 6.71
C ASP A 391 17.82 -15.48 6.75
N ALA A 392 16.61 -15.63 6.20
CA ALA A 392 15.55 -14.64 6.37
C ALA A 392 14.13 -15.23 6.31
N ILE A 393 13.19 -14.49 6.91
CA ILE A 393 11.76 -14.80 6.92
C ILE A 393 11.03 -13.77 6.05
N PHE A 394 10.23 -14.25 5.10
CA PHE A 394 9.29 -13.43 4.35
C PHE A 394 7.91 -13.52 4.99
N VAL A 395 7.35 -12.39 5.37
CA VAL A 395 5.99 -12.30 5.90
C VAL A 395 5.12 -11.57 4.88
N ASP A 396 4.24 -12.31 4.20
CA ASP A 396 3.30 -11.76 3.22
C ASP A 396 1.95 -11.45 3.85
N GLU A 397 1.29 -10.42 3.33
CA GLU A 397 0.11 -9.77 3.94
C GLU A 397 0.36 -9.35 5.39
N ALA A 398 1.53 -8.77 5.65
CA ALA A 398 1.98 -8.41 6.99
C ALA A 398 1.02 -7.44 7.71
N GLN A 399 0.24 -6.63 7.00
CA GLN A 399 -0.75 -5.73 7.60
C GLN A 399 -1.80 -6.45 8.47
N ASP A 400 -2.02 -7.75 8.24
CA ASP A 400 -3.03 -8.57 8.91
C ASP A 400 -2.44 -9.45 10.03
N CYS A 401 -1.17 -9.25 10.39
CA CYS A 401 -0.57 -9.95 11.53
C CYS A 401 -1.13 -9.45 12.87
N THR A 402 -1.36 -10.37 13.80
CA THR A 402 -1.68 -10.06 15.19
C THR A 402 -0.41 -9.75 15.98
N PRO A 403 -0.48 -8.98 17.08
CA PRO A 403 0.68 -8.75 17.96
C PRO A 403 1.42 -10.04 18.37
N ALA A 404 0.71 -11.15 18.63
CA ALA A 404 1.33 -12.45 18.91
C ALA A 404 2.23 -12.95 17.77
N ILE A 405 1.77 -12.81 16.52
CA ILE A 405 2.56 -13.19 15.33
C ILE A 405 3.76 -12.25 15.17
N VAL A 406 3.55 -10.95 15.38
CA VAL A 406 4.63 -9.95 15.31
C VAL A 406 5.72 -10.25 16.34
N ASP A 407 5.34 -10.60 17.57
CA ASP A 407 6.28 -10.98 18.63
C ASP A 407 7.12 -12.21 18.25
N ILE A 408 6.51 -13.23 17.64
CA ILE A 408 7.23 -14.37 17.07
C ILE A 408 8.21 -13.90 15.99
N VAL A 409 7.80 -13.05 15.05
CA VAL A 409 8.66 -12.63 13.94
C VAL A 409 9.82 -11.75 14.42
N LEU A 410 9.58 -10.84 15.36
CA LEU A 410 10.59 -9.89 15.84
C LEU A 410 11.58 -10.50 16.85
N SER A 411 11.25 -11.65 17.44
CA SER A 411 12.16 -12.39 18.30
C SER A 411 13.20 -13.23 17.54
N GLN A 412 13.15 -13.22 16.20
CA GLN A 412 14.08 -13.98 15.36
C GLN A 412 15.38 -13.21 15.14
N THR A 413 16.50 -13.95 15.08
CA THR A 413 17.84 -13.38 14.87
C THR A 413 18.22 -13.25 13.39
N CYS A 414 17.47 -13.91 12.50
CA CYS A 414 17.66 -13.85 11.06
C CYS A 414 17.06 -12.56 10.47
N GLY A 415 17.25 -12.34 9.16
CA GLY A 415 16.64 -11.20 8.48
C GLY A 415 15.11 -11.35 8.38
N VAL A 416 14.38 -10.25 8.35
CA VAL A 416 12.92 -10.25 8.21
C VAL A 416 12.53 -9.32 7.07
N ILE A 417 11.74 -9.82 6.11
CA ILE A 417 11.13 -9.03 5.05
C ILE A 417 9.61 -9.06 5.21
N LEU A 418 9.04 -7.94 5.65
CA LEU A 418 7.60 -7.75 5.78
C LEU A 418 7.07 -7.12 4.49
N VAL A 419 6.15 -7.79 3.80
CA VAL A 419 5.49 -7.26 2.60
C VAL A 419 3.98 -7.26 2.77
N GLY A 420 3.32 -6.22 2.28
CA GLY A 420 1.87 -6.12 2.37
C GLY A 420 1.34 -4.78 1.87
N ASP A 421 0.02 -4.67 1.86
CA ASP A 421 -0.67 -3.42 1.53
C ASP A 421 -1.31 -2.85 2.80
N PRO A 422 -0.77 -1.76 3.38
CA PRO A 422 -1.29 -1.19 4.61
C PRO A 422 -2.74 -0.68 4.45
N HIS A 423 -3.22 -0.51 3.23
CA HIS A 423 -4.58 -0.06 2.95
C HIS A 423 -5.58 -1.20 2.76
N GLN A 424 -5.11 -2.45 2.71
CA GLN A 424 -5.94 -3.66 2.61
C GLN A 424 -6.08 -4.43 3.93
N GLN A 425 -5.82 -3.78 5.07
CA GLN A 425 -6.05 -4.38 6.37
C GLN A 425 -7.56 -4.62 6.62
N ILE A 426 -7.96 -5.88 6.66
CA ILE A 426 -9.38 -6.27 6.85
C ILE A 426 -9.59 -7.24 8.01
N TYR A 427 -8.53 -7.71 8.67
CA TYR A 427 -8.61 -8.68 9.78
C TYR A 427 -8.57 -8.04 11.17
N SER A 428 -8.86 -6.73 11.31
CA SER A 428 -8.87 -6.03 12.61
C SER A 428 -9.84 -6.65 13.63
N PHE A 429 -10.94 -7.24 13.18
CA PHE A 429 -11.88 -7.99 14.04
C PHE A 429 -11.29 -9.23 14.71
N ARG A 430 -10.09 -9.68 14.30
CA ARG A 430 -9.31 -10.75 14.94
C ARG A 430 -8.18 -10.24 15.82
N GLY A 431 -8.12 -8.94 16.10
CA GLY A 431 -7.02 -8.32 16.84
C GLY A 431 -5.78 -8.05 15.99
N ALA A 432 -5.87 -8.12 14.65
CA ALA A 432 -4.78 -7.71 13.78
C ALA A 432 -4.54 -6.20 13.89
N VAL A 433 -3.28 -5.81 14.04
CA VAL A 433 -2.83 -4.41 14.06
C VAL A 433 -1.97 -4.21 12.82
N ASN A 434 -2.01 -3.00 12.23
CA ASN A 434 -1.33 -2.75 10.98
C ASN A 434 0.19 -2.74 11.19
N THR A 435 0.77 -3.94 11.10
CA THR A 435 2.17 -4.23 11.43
C THR A 435 3.12 -3.43 10.55
N LEU A 436 2.71 -3.13 9.32
CA LEU A 436 3.47 -2.31 8.39
C LEU A 436 3.67 -0.88 8.89
N TYR A 437 2.81 -0.35 9.77
CA TYR A 437 3.03 0.95 10.40
C TYR A 437 3.70 0.87 11.77
N THR A 438 3.43 -0.17 12.55
CA THR A 438 3.88 -0.23 13.96
C THR A 438 5.29 -0.77 14.16
N VAL A 439 5.75 -1.69 13.30
CA VAL A 439 7.04 -2.36 13.50
C VAL A 439 8.23 -1.44 13.20
N PRO A 440 9.31 -1.41 13.99
CA PRO A 440 10.53 -0.71 13.60
C PRO A 440 11.15 -1.37 12.35
N HIS A 441 11.83 -0.58 11.51
CA HIS A 441 12.46 -1.11 10.30
C HIS A 441 13.84 -0.49 10.09
N THR A 442 14.73 -1.29 9.51
CA THR A 442 16.05 -0.84 9.05
C THR A 442 15.96 -0.24 7.65
N HIS A 443 15.09 -0.79 6.80
CA HIS A 443 14.93 -0.38 5.41
C HIS A 443 13.45 -0.41 5.01
N ILE A 444 13.05 0.53 4.14
CA ILE A 444 11.70 0.62 3.61
C ILE A 444 11.73 0.79 2.09
N TYR A 445 10.95 -0.02 1.41
CA TYR A 445 10.73 0.01 -0.02
C TYR A 445 9.25 0.17 -0.33
N TYR A 446 8.97 0.60 -1.55
CA TYR A 446 7.60 0.79 -2.03
C TYR A 446 7.41 0.07 -3.34
N LEU A 447 6.23 -0.52 -3.54
CA LEU A 447 5.78 -1.04 -4.82
C LEU A 447 4.48 -0.31 -5.20
N THR A 448 4.54 0.51 -6.25
CA THR A 448 3.46 1.45 -6.61
C THR A 448 2.75 1.10 -7.92
N GLN A 449 3.42 0.38 -8.82
CA GLN A 449 2.87 -0.01 -10.12
C GLN A 449 2.13 -1.36 -10.05
N SER A 450 0.83 -1.34 -10.30
CA SER A 450 -0.03 -2.52 -10.39
C SER A 450 0.08 -3.16 -11.76
N PHE A 451 0.22 -4.49 -11.81
CA PHE A 451 0.16 -5.27 -13.05
C PHE A 451 -1.23 -5.86 -13.30
N ARG A 452 -2.21 -5.56 -12.44
CA ARG A 452 -3.55 -6.15 -12.50
C ARG A 452 -4.53 -5.29 -13.31
N PHE A 453 -4.31 -3.98 -13.35
CA PHE A 453 -5.24 -3.04 -13.95
C PHE A 453 -4.50 -1.81 -14.50
N GLY A 454 -5.08 -1.20 -15.52
CA GLY A 454 -4.53 -0.02 -16.18
C GLY A 454 -4.78 1.31 -15.44
N PRO A 455 -4.32 2.43 -16.02
CA PRO A 455 -4.30 3.76 -15.38
C PRO A 455 -5.65 4.25 -14.89
N GLU A 456 -6.74 3.93 -15.59
CA GLU A 456 -8.08 4.43 -15.27
C GLU A 456 -8.63 3.86 -13.95
N ILE A 457 -8.42 2.56 -13.73
CA ILE A 457 -8.82 1.91 -12.46
C ILE A 457 -7.87 2.34 -11.34
N ALA A 458 -6.58 2.46 -11.65
CA ALA A 458 -5.58 2.95 -10.70
C ALA A 458 -5.89 4.38 -10.22
N TYR A 459 -6.39 5.26 -11.10
CA TYR A 459 -6.85 6.60 -10.73
C TYR A 459 -8.00 6.55 -9.71
N VAL A 460 -9.01 5.71 -9.96
CA VAL A 460 -10.14 5.54 -9.05
C VAL A 460 -9.65 5.03 -7.69
N GLY A 461 -8.78 4.01 -7.69
CA GLY A 461 -8.16 3.47 -6.47
C GLY A 461 -7.39 4.54 -5.69
N ALA A 462 -6.53 5.30 -6.37
CA ALA A 462 -5.77 6.40 -5.77
C ALA A 462 -6.69 7.49 -5.20
N THR A 463 -7.77 7.81 -5.91
CA THR A 463 -8.76 8.80 -5.46
C THR A 463 -9.49 8.35 -4.20
N VAL A 464 -9.88 7.08 -4.11
CA VAL A 464 -10.50 6.52 -2.89
C VAL A 464 -9.52 6.54 -1.72
N LEU A 465 -8.26 6.17 -1.94
CA LEU A 465 -7.21 6.23 -0.91
C LEU A 465 -6.98 7.66 -0.41
N ASP A 466 -7.01 8.63 -1.31
CA ASP A 466 -6.87 10.03 -0.96
C ASP A 466 -8.08 10.56 -0.17
N VAL A 467 -9.30 10.38 -0.68
CA VAL A 467 -10.51 10.91 -0.03
C VAL A 467 -10.76 10.24 1.33
N CYS A 468 -10.61 8.91 1.40
CA CYS A 468 -10.94 8.17 2.62
C CYS A 468 -9.79 8.09 3.62
N LYS A 469 -8.53 8.19 3.18
CA LYS A 469 -7.34 7.97 4.03
C LYS A 469 -6.28 9.07 3.93
N SER A 470 -6.52 10.14 3.17
CA SER A 470 -5.58 11.26 2.95
C SER A 470 -4.21 10.83 2.41
N ILE A 471 -4.15 9.74 1.64
CA ILE A 471 -2.91 9.24 1.04
C ILE A 471 -2.62 10.02 -0.24
N ARG A 472 -1.67 10.95 -0.17
CA ARG A 472 -1.26 11.82 -1.30
C ARG A 472 0.22 11.75 -1.66
N ASN A 473 1.05 11.26 -0.74
CA ASN A 473 2.51 11.20 -0.90
C ASN A 473 3.00 10.04 -1.80
N LYS A 474 2.12 9.08 -2.08
CA LYS A 474 2.36 7.94 -2.97
C LYS A 474 1.12 7.71 -3.83
N THR A 475 1.33 7.39 -5.10
CA THR A 475 0.24 7.23 -6.07
C THR A 475 0.27 5.82 -6.63
N LEU A 476 -0.88 5.16 -6.62
CA LEU A 476 -1.08 3.88 -7.28
C LEU A 476 -1.03 4.08 -8.80
N VAL A 477 -0.13 3.37 -9.46
CA VAL A 477 0.07 3.46 -10.92
C VAL A 477 -0.49 2.18 -11.56
N GLY A 478 -1.26 2.32 -12.64
CA GLY A 478 -1.71 1.18 -13.44
C GLY A 478 -0.64 0.69 -14.41
N GLY A 479 -0.64 -0.60 -14.71
CA GLY A 479 0.34 -1.25 -15.59
C GLY A 479 -0.10 -1.31 -17.05
#